data_AF-A0A3S5CFT7-F1
#
_entry.id   AF-A0A3S5CFT7-F1
#
_cell.length_a   1.000
_cell.length_b   1.000
_cell.length_c   1.000
_cell.angle_alpha   90.00
_cell.angle_beta   90.00
_cell.angle_gamma   90.00
#
_symmetry.space_group_name_H-M   'P 1'
#
loop_
_entity.id
_entity.type
_entity.pdbx_description
1 polymer ?
#
loop_
_entity_poly.entity_id
_entity_poly.type
_entity_poly.pdbx_seq_one_letter_code
_entity_poly.pdbx_strand_id
1 'polypeptide(L)'
;TEEFNAVSQDLLEACAGPVHSSLSSQLSNLTVIVTGLVQRAQLARDELEASCRLVEDLHCELGDTIHFLTQSERELSLAQPVSRLVSRVVQQVAAHAQLRRNITAYRTNLVRLDAAGAHVRLGAQKKDVVLVRNLLTSVHTRWEKLVARSAERTRQLDIGYKVLSGKFITFFNYGFAFFYSLRDCMLAVLILTTILLLLLFLFLLRFHPFKTAS
;
A
#
# COMPACT_ATOMS: atom_id res chain seq x y z
N THR A 1 -10.26 -41.36 -33.49
CA THR A 1 -9.88 -41.42 -34.92
C THR A 1 -9.26 -42.75 -35.25
N GLU A 2 -8.34 -43.27 -34.43
CA GLU A 2 -7.73 -44.60 -34.64
C GLU A 2 -8.77 -45.72 -34.69
N GLU A 3 -9.71 -45.78 -33.74
CA GLU A 3 -10.80 -46.77 -33.75
C GLU A 3 -11.72 -46.66 -34.98
N PHE A 4 -12.03 -45.43 -35.43
CA PHE A 4 -12.85 -45.20 -36.61
C PHE A 4 -12.15 -45.63 -37.91
N ASN A 5 -10.84 -45.39 -37.99
CA ASN A 5 -10.03 -45.80 -39.14
C ASN A 5 -9.86 -47.32 -39.20
N ALA A 6 -9.68 -47.98 -38.03
CA ALA A 6 -9.62 -49.44 -37.94
C ALA A 6 -10.94 -50.09 -38.42
N VAL A 7 -12.08 -49.61 -37.92
CA VAL A 7 -13.41 -50.11 -38.34
C VAL A 7 -13.67 -49.85 -39.83
N SER A 8 -13.24 -48.70 -40.36
CA SER A 8 -13.36 -48.40 -41.79
C SER A 8 -12.52 -49.35 -42.66
N GLN A 9 -11.35 -49.74 -42.17
CA GLN A 9 -10.46 -50.68 -42.86
C GLN A 9 -11.03 -52.11 -42.83
N ASP A 10 -11.53 -52.57 -41.69
CA ASP A 10 -12.18 -53.89 -41.54
C ASP A 10 -13.42 -54.02 -42.46
N LEU A 11 -14.21 -52.94 -42.59
CA LEU A 11 -15.38 -52.90 -43.47
C LEU A 11 -15.02 -52.97 -44.97
N LEU A 12 -13.88 -52.40 -45.35
CA LEU A 12 -13.38 -52.45 -46.73
C LEU A 12 -12.88 -53.86 -47.08
N GLU A 13 -12.18 -54.52 -46.16
CA GLU A 13 -11.69 -55.89 -46.35
C GLU A 13 -12.84 -56.92 -46.41
N ALA A 14 -13.94 -56.68 -45.71
CA ALA A 14 -15.11 -57.57 -45.69
C ALA A 14 -16.00 -57.48 -46.95
N CYS A 15 -15.86 -56.44 -47.78
CA CYS A 15 -16.72 -56.19 -48.93
C CYS A 15 -16.01 -56.50 -50.27
N ALA A 16 -16.40 -57.59 -50.95
CA ALA A 16 -15.93 -57.90 -52.31
C ALA A 16 -17.01 -57.60 -53.37
N GLY A 17 -16.64 -56.90 -54.47
CA GLY A 17 -17.51 -56.67 -55.62
C GLY A 17 -17.79 -55.18 -55.95
N PRO A 18 -18.75 -54.88 -56.85
CA PRO A 18 -19.00 -53.53 -57.39
C PRO A 18 -19.43 -52.47 -56.36
N VAL A 19 -19.81 -52.88 -55.15
CA VAL A 19 -20.19 -51.99 -54.04
C VAL A 19 -18.96 -51.39 -53.32
N HIS A 20 -17.79 -52.03 -53.44
CA HIS A 20 -16.56 -51.63 -52.75
C HIS A 20 -16.09 -50.21 -53.12
N SER A 21 -16.19 -49.81 -54.39
CA SER A 21 -15.77 -48.47 -54.84
C SER A 21 -16.66 -47.36 -54.27
N SER A 22 -17.97 -47.60 -54.20
CA SER A 22 -18.93 -46.66 -53.61
C SER A 22 -18.74 -46.55 -52.10
N LEU A 23 -18.59 -47.69 -51.41
CA LEU A 23 -18.32 -47.74 -49.98
C LEU A 23 -16.99 -47.07 -49.61
N SER A 24 -15.93 -47.33 -50.37
CA SER A 24 -14.62 -46.70 -50.19
C SER A 24 -14.67 -45.18 -50.34
N SER A 25 -15.40 -44.68 -51.34
CA SER A 25 -15.62 -43.23 -51.50
C SER A 25 -16.39 -42.64 -50.32
N GLN A 26 -17.45 -43.29 -49.85
CA GLN A 26 -18.22 -42.84 -48.69
C GLN A 26 -17.40 -42.85 -47.40
N LEU A 27 -16.65 -43.93 -47.14
CA LEU A 27 -15.76 -44.04 -45.97
C LEU A 27 -14.66 -42.99 -46.03
N SER A 28 -14.04 -42.76 -47.19
CA SER A 28 -13.05 -41.69 -47.38
C SER A 28 -13.64 -40.31 -47.05
N ASN A 29 -14.85 -40.01 -47.53
CA ASN A 29 -15.55 -38.77 -47.20
C ASN A 29 -15.86 -38.65 -45.71
N LEU A 30 -16.31 -39.74 -45.08
CA LEU A 30 -16.59 -39.78 -43.65
C LEU A 30 -15.33 -39.58 -42.82
N THR A 31 -14.20 -40.18 -43.22
CA THR A 31 -12.89 -39.97 -42.61
C THR A 31 -12.48 -38.50 -42.64
N VAL A 32 -12.64 -37.82 -43.78
CA VAL A 32 -12.36 -36.38 -43.90
C VAL A 32 -13.26 -35.56 -42.96
N ILE A 33 -14.56 -35.88 -42.88
CA ILE A 33 -15.49 -35.16 -41.99
C ILE A 33 -15.13 -35.39 -40.52
N VAL A 34 -14.89 -36.64 -40.12
CA VAL A 34 -14.57 -37.02 -38.73
C VAL A 34 -13.26 -36.38 -38.30
N THR A 35 -12.22 -36.44 -39.13
CA THR A 35 -10.94 -35.78 -38.84
C THR A 35 -11.10 -34.27 -38.71
N GLY A 36 -11.84 -33.62 -39.62
CA GLY A 36 -12.13 -32.18 -39.54
C GLY A 36 -12.97 -31.79 -38.32
N LEU A 37 -13.91 -32.63 -37.88
CA LEU A 37 -14.67 -32.41 -36.63
C LEU A 37 -13.78 -32.51 -35.40
N VAL A 38 -12.91 -33.52 -35.34
CA VAL A 38 -11.96 -33.71 -34.24
C VAL A 38 -10.99 -32.53 -34.14
N GLN A 39 -10.46 -32.06 -35.27
CA GLN A 39 -9.57 -30.90 -35.30
C GLN A 39 -10.29 -29.63 -34.78
N ARG A 40 -11.53 -29.37 -35.22
CA ARG A 40 -12.30 -28.22 -34.72
C ARG A 40 -12.60 -28.32 -33.23
N ALA A 41 -12.94 -29.52 -32.75
CA ALA A 41 -13.18 -29.74 -31.32
C ALA A 41 -11.90 -29.52 -30.49
N GLN A 42 -10.74 -29.94 -30.98
CA GLN A 42 -9.45 -29.69 -30.33
C GLN A 42 -9.13 -28.19 -30.26
N LEU A 43 -9.28 -27.46 -31.37
CA LEU A 43 -9.05 -26.01 -31.38
C LEU A 43 -9.97 -25.28 -30.41
N ALA A 44 -11.27 -25.62 -30.40
CA ALA A 44 -12.23 -25.02 -29.47
C ALA A 44 -11.90 -25.33 -28.00
N ARG A 45 -11.42 -26.54 -27.71
CA ARG A 45 -10.97 -26.92 -26.36
C ARG A 45 -9.76 -26.09 -25.94
N ASP A 46 -8.76 -25.98 -26.81
CA ASP A 46 -7.51 -25.30 -26.50
C ASP A 46 -7.73 -23.77 -26.31
N GLU A 47 -8.61 -23.17 -27.12
CA GLU A 47 -9.06 -21.77 -26.94
C GLU A 47 -9.81 -21.57 -25.61
N LEU A 48 -10.70 -22.50 -25.26
CA LEU A 48 -11.45 -22.45 -24.00
C LEU A 48 -10.52 -22.56 -22.79
N GLU A 49 -9.55 -23.49 -22.84
CA GLU A 49 -8.57 -23.67 -21.77
C GLU A 49 -7.68 -22.42 -21.61
N ALA A 50 -7.23 -21.83 -22.71
CA ALA A 50 -6.47 -20.58 -22.68
C ALA A 50 -7.30 -19.43 -22.06
N SER A 51 -8.57 -19.30 -22.45
CA SER A 51 -9.48 -18.29 -21.90
C SER A 51 -9.74 -18.50 -20.39
N CYS A 52 -9.91 -19.76 -19.98
CA CYS A 52 -10.10 -20.12 -18.57
C CYS A 52 -8.91 -19.66 -17.71
N ARG A 53 -7.68 -19.92 -18.17
CA ARG A 53 -6.45 -19.47 -17.48
C ARG A 53 -6.38 -17.95 -17.33
N LEU A 54 -6.74 -17.19 -18.37
CA LEU A 54 -6.76 -15.73 -18.30
C LEU A 54 -7.76 -15.22 -17.25
N VAL A 55 -8.91 -15.88 -17.14
CA VAL A 55 -9.94 -15.54 -16.15
C VAL A 55 -9.46 -15.90 -14.74
N GLU A 56 -8.83 -17.05 -14.55
CA GLU A 56 -8.22 -17.46 -13.28
C GLU A 56 -7.14 -16.47 -12.82
N ASP A 57 -6.26 -16.05 -13.72
CA ASP A 57 -5.23 -15.04 -13.44
C ASP A 57 -5.85 -13.71 -12.99
N LEU A 58 -6.88 -13.23 -13.71
CA LEU A 58 -7.62 -12.03 -13.32
C LEU A 58 -8.27 -12.19 -11.94
N HIS A 59 -8.89 -13.34 -11.67
CA HIS A 59 -9.52 -13.60 -10.38
C HIS A 59 -8.52 -13.61 -9.23
N CYS A 60 -7.34 -14.20 -9.43
CA CYS A 60 -6.27 -14.21 -8.43
C CYS A 60 -5.77 -12.79 -8.13
N GLU A 61 -5.38 -12.03 -9.16
CA GLU A 61 -4.88 -10.65 -9.01
C GLU A 61 -5.94 -9.72 -8.37
N LEU A 62 -7.21 -9.93 -8.72
CA LEU A 62 -8.32 -9.18 -8.15
C LEU A 62 -8.51 -9.50 -6.66
N GLY A 63 -8.45 -10.79 -6.30
CA GLY A 63 -8.53 -11.26 -4.92
C GLY A 63 -7.43 -10.67 -4.04
N ASP A 64 -6.18 -10.76 -4.50
CA ASP A 64 -5.02 -10.21 -3.81
C ASP A 64 -5.14 -8.68 -3.61
N THR A 65 -5.62 -7.99 -4.64
CA THR A 65 -5.84 -6.54 -4.58
C THR A 65 -6.95 -6.15 -3.62
N ILE A 66 -8.07 -6.86 -3.62
CA ILE A 66 -9.15 -6.63 -2.67
C ILE A 66 -8.68 -6.89 -1.24
N HIS A 67 -7.89 -7.94 -1.02
CA HIS A 67 -7.32 -8.26 0.29
C HIS A 67 -6.39 -7.13 0.76
N PHE A 68 -5.44 -6.70 -0.08
CA PHE A 68 -4.53 -5.60 0.22
C PHE A 68 -5.26 -4.29 0.55
N LEU A 69 -6.24 -3.92 -0.28
CA LEU A 69 -7.04 -2.71 -0.08
C LEU A 69 -7.77 -2.77 1.26
N THR A 70 -8.43 -3.90 1.55
CA THR A 70 -9.19 -4.08 2.79
C THR A 70 -8.31 -4.00 4.02
N GLN A 71 -7.13 -4.62 3.99
CA GLN A 71 -6.17 -4.57 5.09
C GLN A 71 -5.65 -3.15 5.32
N SER A 72 -5.26 -2.45 4.25
CA SER A 72 -4.72 -1.09 4.32
C SER A 72 -5.77 -0.07 4.75
N GLU A 73 -7.00 -0.19 4.24
CA GLU A 73 -8.14 0.64 4.64
C GLU A 73 -8.48 0.43 6.13
N ARG A 74 -8.41 -0.81 6.61
CA ARG A 74 -8.62 -1.16 8.02
C ARG A 74 -7.51 -0.59 8.90
N GLU A 75 -6.25 -0.69 8.50
CA GLU A 75 -5.11 -0.11 9.22
C GLU A 75 -5.27 1.42 9.38
N LEU A 76 -5.65 2.13 8.31
CA LEU A 76 -5.96 3.56 8.41
C LEU A 76 -7.18 3.86 9.28
N SER A 77 -8.20 3.00 9.27
CA SER A 77 -9.41 3.19 10.08
C SER A 77 -9.16 2.99 11.57
N LEU A 78 -8.23 2.11 11.93
CA LEU A 78 -7.85 1.80 13.31
C LEU A 78 -6.71 2.71 13.82
N ALA A 79 -6.15 3.54 12.95
CA ALA A 79 -5.08 4.46 13.29
C ALA A 79 -5.53 5.42 14.40
N GLN A 80 -4.77 5.45 15.50
CA GLN A 80 -5.06 6.30 16.64
C GLN A 80 -4.96 7.79 16.26
N PRO A 81 -5.74 8.69 16.90
CA PRO A 81 -5.60 10.13 16.69
C PRO A 81 -4.17 10.60 16.99
N VAL A 82 -3.75 11.71 16.37
CA VAL A 82 -2.40 12.26 16.56
C VAL A 82 -2.17 12.55 18.05
N SER A 83 -1.12 11.97 18.61
CA SER A 83 -0.83 12.10 20.03
C SER A 83 -0.41 13.53 20.39
N ARG A 84 -0.58 13.90 21.67
CA ARG A 84 -0.06 15.16 22.23
C ARG A 84 1.34 15.02 22.82
N LEU A 85 1.90 13.81 22.81
CA LEU A 85 3.23 13.50 23.31
C LEU A 85 4.19 13.31 22.13
N VAL A 86 5.29 14.06 22.10
CA VAL A 86 6.29 14.02 21.00
C VAL A 86 6.76 12.60 20.72
N SER A 87 7.12 11.86 21.77
CA SER A 87 7.60 10.47 21.66
C SER A 87 6.60 9.53 20.98
N ARG A 88 5.30 9.67 21.28
CA ARG A 88 4.24 8.88 20.65
C ARG A 88 3.98 9.30 19.21
N VAL A 89 4.05 10.60 18.89
CA VAL A 89 3.90 11.07 17.50
C VAL A 89 5.02 10.53 16.62
N VAL A 90 6.27 10.48 17.11
CA VAL A 90 7.40 9.88 16.37
C VAL A 90 7.12 8.41 16.04
N GLN A 91 6.58 7.64 17.00
CA GLN A 91 6.17 6.25 16.77
C GLN A 91 5.04 6.15 15.73
N GLN A 92 4.04 7.03 15.82
CA GLN A 92 2.93 7.08 14.85
C GLN A 92 3.41 7.41 13.43
N VAL A 93 4.37 8.33 13.29
CA VAL A 93 5.01 8.67 12.01
C VAL A 93 5.75 7.47 11.43
N ALA A 94 6.56 6.78 12.25
CA ALA A 94 7.31 5.60 11.80
C ALA A 94 6.39 4.46 11.35
N ALA A 95 5.33 4.17 12.12
CA ALA A 95 4.34 3.17 11.76
C ALA A 95 3.62 3.52 10.44
N HIS A 96 3.14 4.77 10.32
CA HIS A 96 2.47 5.24 9.09
C HIS A 96 3.41 5.24 7.88
N ALA A 97 4.71 5.48 8.07
CA ALA A 97 5.70 5.39 7.00
C ALA A 97 5.85 3.97 6.43
N GLN A 98 5.65 2.93 7.25
CA GLN A 98 5.61 1.55 6.75
C GLN A 98 4.39 1.33 5.85
N LEU A 99 3.20 1.73 6.30
CA LEU A 99 1.97 1.63 5.49
C LEU A 99 2.11 2.38 4.16
N ARG A 100 2.68 3.60 4.18
CA ARG A 100 2.95 4.36 2.95
C ARG A 100 3.86 3.62 1.98
N ARG A 101 4.94 3.00 2.48
CA ARG A 101 5.84 2.19 1.63
C ARG A 101 5.10 1.02 1.00
N ASN A 102 4.28 0.31 1.78
CA ASN A 102 3.47 -0.80 1.27
C ASN A 102 2.50 -0.32 0.17
N ILE A 103 1.79 0.81 0.39
CA ILE A 103 0.92 1.42 -0.62
C ILE A 103 1.73 1.81 -1.87
N THR A 104 2.88 2.47 -1.74
CA THR A 104 3.68 2.84 -2.92
C THR A 104 4.15 1.61 -3.70
N ALA A 105 4.58 0.56 -3.02
CA ALA A 105 5.04 -0.68 -3.66
C ALA A 105 3.92 -1.42 -4.40
N TYR A 106 2.69 -1.42 -3.86
CA TYR A 106 1.56 -2.15 -4.44
C TYR A 106 1.07 -1.59 -5.79
N ARG A 107 1.53 -0.41 -6.19
CA ARG A 107 1.14 0.20 -7.47
C ARG A 107 1.47 -0.70 -8.67
N THR A 108 2.54 -1.48 -8.61
CA THR A 108 2.91 -2.43 -9.67
C THR A 108 1.92 -3.60 -9.79
N ASN A 109 1.37 -4.07 -8.67
CA ASN A 109 0.32 -5.10 -8.67
C ASN A 109 -0.97 -4.58 -9.34
N LEU A 110 -1.34 -3.32 -9.14
CA LEU A 110 -2.48 -2.73 -9.86
C LEU A 110 -2.28 -2.72 -11.38
N VAL A 111 -1.06 -2.45 -11.85
CA VAL A 111 -0.74 -2.53 -13.28
C VAL A 111 -0.88 -3.97 -13.81
N ARG A 112 -0.47 -4.97 -13.02
CA ARG A 112 -0.67 -6.39 -13.37
C ARG A 112 -2.15 -6.75 -13.44
N LEU A 113 -2.95 -6.32 -12.47
CA LEU A 113 -4.40 -6.50 -12.46
C LEU A 113 -5.06 -5.88 -13.71
N ASP A 114 -4.65 -4.66 -14.09
CA ASP A 114 -5.15 -4.00 -15.29
C ASP A 114 -4.80 -4.76 -16.57
N ALA A 115 -3.59 -5.31 -16.64
CA ALA A 115 -3.14 -6.14 -17.76
C ALA A 115 -3.91 -7.46 -17.85
N ALA A 116 -4.09 -8.18 -16.73
CA ALA A 116 -4.91 -9.39 -16.67
C ALA A 116 -6.35 -9.10 -17.12
N GLY A 117 -6.92 -7.99 -16.64
CA GLY A 117 -8.25 -7.54 -17.04
C GLY A 117 -8.33 -7.15 -18.52
N ALA A 118 -7.25 -6.63 -19.12
CA ALA A 118 -7.19 -6.35 -20.55
C ALA A 118 -7.19 -7.63 -21.40
N HIS A 119 -6.41 -8.64 -21.01
CA HIS A 119 -6.35 -9.93 -21.71
C HIS A 119 -7.71 -10.62 -21.74
N VAL A 120 -8.43 -10.67 -20.61
CA VAL A 120 -9.78 -11.26 -20.54
C VAL A 120 -10.74 -10.52 -21.49
N ARG A 121 -10.67 -9.19 -21.59
CA ARG A 121 -11.58 -8.40 -22.43
C ARG A 121 -11.39 -8.63 -23.93
N LEU A 122 -10.22 -9.07 -24.40
CA LEU A 122 -9.94 -9.23 -25.83
C LEU A 122 -10.76 -10.35 -26.50
N GLY A 123 -11.09 -11.40 -25.75
CA GLY A 123 -11.87 -12.55 -26.25
C GLY A 123 -13.28 -12.66 -25.64
N ALA A 124 -13.70 -11.71 -24.81
CA ALA A 124 -14.92 -11.81 -24.03
C ALA A 124 -16.15 -11.21 -24.74
N GLN A 125 -17.35 -11.67 -24.35
CA GLN A 125 -18.59 -11.07 -24.82
C GLN A 125 -18.77 -9.66 -24.27
N LYS A 126 -19.57 -8.83 -24.96
CA LYS A 126 -19.80 -7.42 -24.57
C LYS A 126 -20.25 -7.25 -23.11
N LYS A 127 -21.06 -8.18 -22.58
CA LYS A 127 -21.53 -8.14 -21.19
C LYS A 127 -20.39 -8.36 -20.20
N ASP A 128 -19.53 -9.33 -20.47
CA ASP A 128 -18.38 -9.68 -19.62
C ASP A 128 -17.32 -8.58 -19.66
N VAL A 129 -17.10 -7.97 -20.83
CA VAL A 129 -16.22 -6.80 -20.98
C VAL A 129 -16.67 -5.66 -20.08
N VAL A 130 -17.97 -5.36 -20.03
CA VAL A 130 -18.54 -4.33 -19.15
C VAL A 130 -18.38 -4.72 -17.68
N LEU A 131 -18.60 -5.98 -17.33
CA LEU A 131 -18.42 -6.49 -15.97
C LEU A 131 -16.98 -6.30 -15.49
N VAL A 132 -15.99 -6.79 -16.25
CA VAL A 132 -14.57 -6.66 -15.92
C VAL A 132 -14.17 -5.20 -15.77
N ARG A 133 -14.60 -4.33 -16.70
CA ARG A 133 -14.33 -2.88 -16.60
C ARG A 133 -14.89 -2.26 -15.32
N ASN A 134 -16.12 -2.62 -14.95
CA ASN A 134 -16.75 -2.07 -13.75
C ASN A 134 -16.06 -2.56 -12.47
N LEU A 135 -15.62 -3.82 -12.43
CA LEU A 135 -14.83 -4.36 -11.33
C LEU A 135 -13.52 -3.58 -11.15
N LEU A 136 -12.75 -3.40 -12.23
CA LEU A 136 -11.51 -2.62 -12.20
C LEU A 136 -11.77 -1.17 -11.77
N THR A 137 -12.84 -0.55 -12.25
CA THR A 137 -13.22 0.83 -11.87
C THR A 137 -13.50 0.93 -10.36
N SER A 138 -14.16 -0.07 -9.78
CA SER A 138 -14.42 -0.13 -8.34
C SER A 138 -13.12 -0.24 -7.53
N VAL A 139 -12.20 -1.11 -7.97
CA VAL A 139 -10.86 -1.28 -7.36
C VAL A 139 -10.06 0.02 -7.41
N HIS A 140 -9.97 0.66 -8.59
CA HIS A 140 -9.29 1.95 -8.76
C HIS A 140 -9.89 3.04 -7.88
N THR A 141 -11.22 3.10 -7.79
CA THR A 141 -11.89 4.07 -6.92
C THR A 141 -11.54 3.88 -5.45
N ARG A 142 -11.47 2.63 -4.98
CA ARG A 142 -11.04 2.32 -3.60
C ARG A 142 -9.57 2.67 -3.37
N TRP A 143 -8.71 2.33 -4.34
CA TRP A 143 -7.29 2.68 -4.30
C TRP A 143 -7.06 4.19 -4.17
N GLU A 144 -7.70 5.00 -5.01
CA GLU A 144 -7.55 6.46 -4.97
C GLU A 144 -8.00 7.02 -3.61
N LYS A 145 -9.10 6.50 -3.06
CA LYS A 145 -9.55 6.86 -1.70
C LYS A 145 -8.52 6.47 -0.63
N LEU A 146 -7.94 5.27 -0.73
CA LEU A 146 -6.91 4.79 0.20
C LEU A 146 -5.66 5.70 0.15
N VAL A 147 -5.18 6.02 -1.05
CA VAL A 147 -4.02 6.90 -1.26
C VAL A 147 -4.30 8.30 -0.70
N ALA A 148 -5.45 8.88 -1.00
CA ALA A 148 -5.85 10.19 -0.49
C ALA A 148 -5.92 10.23 1.04
N ARG A 149 -6.54 9.22 1.67
CA ARG A 149 -6.61 9.10 3.13
C ARG A 149 -5.24 8.94 3.77
N SER A 150 -4.35 8.15 3.15
CA SER A 150 -2.98 7.99 3.62
C SER A 150 -2.17 9.30 3.54
N ALA A 151 -2.36 10.07 2.47
CA ALA A 151 -1.75 11.39 2.31
C ALA A 151 -2.24 12.38 3.38
N GLU A 152 -3.55 12.45 3.62
CA GLU A 152 -4.12 13.32 4.67
C GLU A 152 -3.61 12.93 6.06
N ARG A 153 -3.53 11.63 6.35
CA ARG A 153 -2.95 11.16 7.62
C ARG A 153 -1.49 11.59 7.79
N THR A 154 -0.70 11.56 6.72
CA THR A 154 0.69 12.04 6.72
C THR A 154 0.74 13.50 7.11
N ARG A 155 -0.10 14.33 6.48
CA ARG A 155 -0.20 15.76 6.77
C ARG A 155 -0.55 16.03 8.22
N GLN A 156 -1.51 15.29 8.79
CA GLN A 156 -1.91 15.44 10.19
C GLN A 156 -0.77 15.11 11.16
N LEU A 157 -0.04 14.02 10.91
CA LEU A 157 1.11 13.62 11.73
C LEU A 157 2.25 14.64 11.65
N ASP A 158 2.55 15.15 10.45
CA ASP A 158 3.60 16.16 10.25
C ASP A 158 3.28 17.47 10.97
N ILE A 159 2.02 17.92 10.89
CA ILE A 159 1.56 19.13 11.61
C ILE A 159 1.66 18.89 13.12
N GLY A 160 1.16 17.76 13.61
CA GLY A 160 1.22 17.42 15.04
C GLY A 160 2.65 17.38 15.57
N TYR A 161 3.56 16.76 14.82
CA TYR A 161 4.98 16.71 15.18
C TYR A 161 5.59 18.10 15.25
N LYS A 162 5.42 18.92 14.20
CA LYS A 162 5.98 20.29 14.13
C LYS A 162 5.47 21.19 15.26
N VAL A 163 4.17 21.13 15.56
CA VAL A 163 3.57 21.93 16.65
C VAL A 163 4.14 21.52 18.00
N LEU A 164 4.25 20.22 18.26
CA LEU A 164 4.78 19.74 19.54
C LEU A 164 6.27 20.01 19.70
N SER A 165 7.07 19.80 18.65
CA SER A 165 8.50 20.13 18.68
C SER A 165 8.73 21.62 18.88
N GLY A 166 7.95 22.48 18.21
CA GLY A 166 7.99 23.93 18.38
C GLY A 166 7.64 24.36 19.80
N LYS A 167 6.54 23.84 20.36
CA LYS A 167 6.12 24.11 21.75
C LYS A 167 7.16 23.63 22.76
N PHE A 168 7.80 22.50 22.51
CA PHE A 168 8.87 22.00 23.36
C PHE A 168 10.07 22.96 23.33
N ILE A 169 10.52 23.38 22.15
CA ILE A 169 11.63 24.34 22.00
C ILE A 169 11.31 25.67 22.69
N THR A 170 10.11 26.22 22.48
CA THR A 170 9.75 27.49 23.13
C THR A 170 9.63 27.32 24.65
N PHE A 171 9.01 26.25 25.15
CA PHE A 171 8.95 25.96 26.59
C PHE A 171 10.34 25.89 27.22
N PHE A 172 11.27 25.18 26.57
CA PHE A 172 12.66 25.11 27.05
C PHE A 172 13.36 26.46 26.96
N ASN A 173 13.19 27.21 25.87
CA ASN A 173 13.84 28.51 25.70
C ASN A 173 13.36 29.53 26.73
N TYR A 174 12.04 29.66 26.93
CA TYR A 174 11.46 30.53 27.96
C TYR A 174 11.75 30.04 29.37
N GLY A 175 11.70 28.74 29.62
CA GLY A 175 12.05 28.14 30.91
C GLY A 175 13.50 28.43 31.28
N PHE A 176 14.44 28.15 30.37
CA PHE A 176 15.86 28.50 30.58
C PHE A 176 16.03 30.01 30.76
N ALA A 177 15.48 30.86 29.89
CA ALA A 177 15.57 32.31 30.04
C ALA A 177 15.04 32.79 31.41
N PHE A 178 13.95 32.20 31.90
CA PHE A 178 13.41 32.46 33.23
C PHE A 178 14.38 32.01 34.33
N PHE A 179 14.94 30.79 34.25
CA PHE A 179 15.92 30.31 35.22
C PHE A 179 17.23 31.12 35.22
N TYR A 180 17.71 31.55 34.05
CA TYR A 180 18.87 32.43 33.92
C TYR A 180 18.58 33.80 34.54
N SER A 181 17.44 34.42 34.21
CA SER A 181 17.05 35.71 34.76
C SER A 181 16.85 35.65 36.29
N LEU A 182 16.26 34.57 36.83
CA LEU A 182 16.16 34.38 38.27
C LEU A 182 17.52 34.22 38.95
N ARG A 183 18.44 33.46 38.34
CA ARG A 183 19.79 33.25 38.87
C ARG A 183 20.56 34.57 38.90
N ASP A 184 20.45 35.37 37.86
CA ASP A 184 21.11 36.68 37.77
C ASP A 184 20.50 37.68 38.77
N CYS A 185 19.18 37.67 39.00
CA CYS A 185 18.55 38.45 40.07
C CYS A 185 19.03 38.03 41.47
N MET A 186 19.11 36.73 41.76
CA MET A 186 19.63 36.23 43.04
C MET A 186 21.09 36.62 43.25
N LEU A 187 21.92 36.53 42.20
CA LEU A 187 23.31 36.94 42.24
C LEU A 187 23.44 38.46 42.46
N ALA A 188 22.61 39.27 41.80
CA ALA A 188 22.57 40.71 41.98
C ALA A 188 22.18 41.12 43.42
N VAL A 189 21.22 40.42 44.04
CA VAL A 189 20.84 40.66 45.44
C VAL A 189 21.99 40.32 46.41
N LEU A 190 22.71 39.22 46.17
CA LEU A 190 23.91 38.86 46.93
C LEU A 190 25.04 39.89 46.79
N ILE A 191 25.25 40.41 45.58
CA ILE A 191 26.27 41.44 45.33
C ILE A 191 25.88 42.77 46.00
N LEU A 192 24.62 43.19 45.90
CA LEU A 192 24.16 44.45 46.50
C LEU A 192 24.19 44.40 48.03
N THR A 193 23.82 43.28 48.64
CA THR A 193 23.87 43.10 50.10
C THR A 193 25.31 43.09 50.63
N THR A 194 26.23 42.43 49.92
CA THR A 194 27.66 42.44 50.29
C THR A 194 28.27 43.83 50.17
N ILE A 195 27.97 44.57 49.10
CA ILE A 195 28.42 45.97 48.94
C ILE A 195 27.87 46.84 50.08
N LEU A 196 26.58 46.72 50.42
CA LEU A 196 25.96 47.51 51.48
C LEU A 196 26.60 47.23 52.85
N LEU A 197 26.90 45.96 53.16
CA LEU A 197 27.59 45.57 54.39
C LEU A 197 29.02 46.11 54.45
N LEU A 198 29.75 46.11 53.34
CA LEU A 198 31.10 46.68 53.23
C LEU A 198 31.08 48.21 53.45
N LEU A 199 30.12 48.90 52.84
CA LEU A 199 29.94 50.34 53.05
C LEU A 199 29.57 50.67 54.50
N LEU A 200 28.71 49.85 55.12
CA LEU A 200 28.35 50.01 56.53
C LEU A 200 29.55 49.75 57.45
N PHE A 201 30.37 48.74 57.15
CA PHE A 201 31.60 48.45 57.89
C PHE A 201 32.62 49.61 57.78
N LEU A 202 32.85 50.13 56.57
CA LEU A 202 33.73 51.28 56.36
C LEU A 202 33.20 52.56 57.02
N PHE A 203 31.88 52.75 57.03
CA PHE A 203 31.23 53.84 57.76
C PHE A 203 31.46 53.69 59.27
N LEU A 204 31.26 52.50 59.84
CA LEU A 204 31.52 52.24 61.26
C LEU A 204 33.00 52.46 61.62
N LEU A 205 33.95 52.07 60.77
CA LEU A 205 35.37 52.35 60.95
C LEU A 205 35.70 53.85 60.91
N ARG A 206 34.96 54.63 60.12
CA ARG A 206 35.16 56.09 60.02
C ARG A 206 34.60 56.85 61.22
N PHE A 207 33.53 56.36 61.85
CA PHE A 207 32.89 57.01 63.00
C PHE A 207 33.42 56.52 64.36
N HIS A 208 34.14 55.40 64.39
CA HIS A 208 34.83 54.93 65.58
C HIS A 208 36.35 55.02 65.38
N PRO A 209 36.99 56.20 65.54
CA PRO A 209 38.44 56.25 65.59
C PRO A 209 38.88 55.32 66.73
N PHE A 210 39.77 54.39 66.42
CA PHE A 210 40.46 53.58 67.42
C PHE A 210 40.97 54.54 68.51
N LYS A 211 40.34 54.51 69.70
CA LYS A 211 40.98 55.05 70.89
C LYS A 211 42.24 54.23 71.07
N THR A 212 43.39 54.80 70.73
CA THR A 212 44.69 54.27 71.11
C THR A 212 44.72 54.23 72.63
N ALA A 213 44.62 53.02 73.20
CA ALA A 213 44.84 52.80 74.61
C ALA A 213 46.33 53.03 74.90
N SER A 214 46.60 54.05 75.72
CA SER A 214 47.78 54.11 76.56
C SER A 214 47.59 53.23 77.78
#